data_AF-A0A142CX16-F1
#
_entry.id   AF-A0A142CX16-F1
#
_cell.length_a   1.000
_cell.length_b   1.000
_cell.length_c   1.000
_cell.angle_alpha   90.00
_cell.angle_beta   90.00
_cell.angle_gamma   90.00
#
_symmetry.space_group_name_H-M   'P 1'
#
loop_
_entity.id
_entity.type
_entity.pdbx_description
1 polymer ?
#
loop_
_entity_poly.entity_id
_entity_poly.type
_entity_poly.pdbx_seq_one_letter_code
_entity_poly.pdbx_strand_id
1 'polypeptide(L)'
;MQRLRKKPKWVTGLRPKIEELFGGRTPSEGLLIGFATINGDMVKVTRLKFSSGRVKKPIVEVEGNELRFIYPIKNGESLEGVYYSLMGFLSRV
;
A
#
# COMPACT_ATOMS: atom_id res chain seq x y z
N MET A 1 -24.94 6.01 -15.29
CA MET A 1 -23.95 5.77 -14.22
C MET A 1 -22.72 6.63 -14.49
N GLN A 2 -22.55 7.73 -13.77
CA GLN A 2 -21.40 8.62 -13.93
C GLN A 2 -20.20 7.95 -13.24
N ARG A 3 -19.20 7.51 -14.02
CA ARG A 3 -17.91 7.08 -13.48
C ARG A 3 -17.25 8.32 -12.87
N LEU A 4 -17.46 8.58 -11.58
CA LEU A 4 -16.68 9.56 -10.83
C LEU A 4 -15.21 9.17 -11.01
N ARG A 5 -14.46 9.93 -11.80
CA ARG A 5 -13.00 9.82 -11.85
C ARG A 5 -12.53 10.13 -10.43
N LYS A 6 -12.18 9.09 -9.67
CA LYS A 6 -11.53 9.25 -8.36
C LYS A 6 -10.31 10.13 -8.60
N LYS A 7 -10.31 11.34 -8.04
CA LYS A 7 -9.14 12.21 -8.10
C LYS A 7 -7.99 11.49 -7.39
N PRO A 8 -6.77 11.52 -7.95
CA PRO A 8 -5.64 10.89 -7.30
C PRO A 8 -5.44 11.51 -5.91
N LYS A 9 -5.28 10.64 -4.91
CA LYS A 9 -5.00 11.03 -3.53
C LYS A 9 -3.50 11.11 -3.27
N TRP A 10 -3.07 12.08 -2.46
CA TRP A 10 -1.73 12.16 -1.90
C TRP A 10 -1.50 11.04 -0.90
N VAL A 11 -0.43 10.26 -1.05
CA VAL A 11 -0.11 9.15 -0.13
C VAL A 11 1.07 9.56 0.74
N THR A 12 0.91 9.45 2.07
CA THR A 12 1.90 9.86 3.06
C THR A 12 2.19 8.75 4.07
N GLY A 13 3.35 8.81 4.74
CA GLY A 13 3.75 7.84 5.77
C GLY A 13 4.19 6.46 5.26
N LEU A 14 4.10 6.20 3.95
CA LEU A 14 4.44 4.90 3.35
C LEU A 14 5.94 4.61 3.37
N ARG A 15 6.77 5.54 2.88
CA ARG A 15 8.23 5.39 2.76
C ARG A 15 8.91 4.96 4.05
N PRO A 16 8.79 5.71 5.17
CA PRO A 16 9.49 5.34 6.41
C PRO A 16 9.06 3.96 6.92
N LYS A 17 7.81 3.54 6.68
CA LYS A 17 7.31 2.23 7.10
C LYS A 17 7.85 1.09 6.26
N ILE A 18 8.05 1.30 4.96
CA ILE A 18 8.72 0.32 4.09
C ILE A 18 10.18 0.18 4.51
N GLU A 19 10.86 1.29 4.75
CA GLU A 19 12.27 1.29 5.20
C GLU A 19 12.43 0.62 6.57
N GLU A 20 11.53 0.89 7.52
CA GLU A 20 11.50 0.21 8.83
C GLU A 20 11.29 -1.29 8.67
N LEU A 21 10.40 -1.71 7.77
CA LEU A 21 10.06 -3.12 7.60
C LEU A 21 11.17 -3.95 6.98
N PHE A 22 11.85 -3.39 5.99
CA PHE A 22 12.84 -4.12 5.22
C PHE A 22 14.28 -3.79 5.60
N GLY A 23 14.53 -2.68 6.31
CA GLY A 23 15.84 -2.36 6.90
C GLY A 23 16.99 -2.41 5.89
N GLY A 24 16.76 -1.98 4.64
CA GLY A 24 17.74 -2.04 3.55
C GLY A 24 17.93 -3.41 2.90
N ARG A 25 17.15 -4.42 3.29
CA ARG A 25 17.14 -5.76 2.68
C ARG A 25 16.14 -5.82 1.53
N THR A 26 16.39 -6.73 0.58
CA THR A 26 15.42 -7.04 -0.46
C THR A 26 14.21 -7.75 0.16
N PRO A 27 12.97 -7.31 -0.14
CA PRO A 27 11.76 -8.00 0.26
C PRO A 27 11.74 -9.46 -0.24
N SER A 28 11.42 -10.38 0.65
CA SER A 28 11.07 -11.75 0.28
C SER A 28 9.69 -11.79 -0.39
N GLU A 29 9.39 -12.84 -1.17
CA GLU A 29 8.03 -13.07 -1.66
C GLU A 29 7.05 -13.20 -0.48
N GLY A 30 5.91 -12.51 -0.57
CA GLY A 30 4.90 -12.53 0.49
C GLY A 30 3.86 -11.43 0.33
N LEU A 31 3.28 -10.98 1.44
CA LEU A 31 2.21 -9.99 1.47
C LEU A 31 2.59 -8.81 2.35
N LEU A 32 2.43 -7.60 1.82
CA LEU A 32 2.35 -6.38 2.61
C LEU A 32 0.91 -6.11 3.01
N ILE A 33 0.67 -6.12 4.31
CA ILE A 33 -0.62 -5.76 4.90
C ILE A 33 -0.48 -4.37 5.52
N GLY A 34 -1.23 -3.41 5.02
CA GLY A 34 -1.19 -2.03 5.49
C GLY A 34 -2.54 -1.52 5.97
N PHE A 35 -2.46 -0.56 6.89
CA PHE A 35 -3.58 0.20 7.42
C PHE A 35 -3.29 1.68 7.19
N ALA A 36 -4.32 2.41 6.77
CA ALA A 36 -4.23 3.82 6.48
C ALA A 36 -5.53 4.53 6.85
N THR A 37 -5.45 5.85 6.99
CA THR A 37 -6.61 6.73 7.17
C THR A 37 -6.75 7.65 5.95
N ILE A 38 -7.97 7.83 5.46
CA ILE A 38 -8.33 8.73 4.37
C ILE A 38 -8.81 10.06 4.98
N ASN A 39 -8.13 11.15 4.65
CA ASN A 39 -8.49 12.51 5.05
C ASN A 39 -8.60 13.37 3.79
N GLY A 40 -9.82 13.53 3.26
CA GLY A 40 -10.05 14.28 2.02
C GLY A 40 -9.34 13.64 0.83
N ASP A 41 -8.36 14.34 0.28
CA ASP A 41 -7.51 13.89 -0.83
C ASP A 41 -6.21 13.23 -0.37
N MET A 42 -6.06 12.91 0.92
CA MET A 42 -4.86 12.26 1.46
C MET A 42 -5.15 10.85 1.99
N VAL A 43 -4.24 9.91 1.72
CA VAL A 43 -4.14 8.59 2.37
C VAL A 43 -2.89 8.57 3.24
N LYS A 44 -3.06 8.53 4.55
CA LYS A 44 -1.95 8.44 5.51
C LYS A 44 -1.78 6.99 5.96
N VAL A 45 -0.70 6.34 5.56
CA VAL A 45 -0.39 4.98 5.99
C VAL A 45 0.06 5.01 7.46
N THR A 46 -0.72 4.37 8.33
CA THR A 46 -0.52 4.37 9.79
C THR A 46 0.19 3.12 10.27
N ARG A 47 0.06 1.99 9.56
CA ARG A 47 0.75 0.74 9.88
C ARG A 47 1.05 -0.07 8.63
N LEU A 48 2.16 -0.78 8.67
CA LEU A 48 2.54 -1.74 7.64
C LEU A 48 3.08 -2.99 8.33
N LYS A 49 2.82 -4.17 7.75
CA LYS A 49 3.32 -5.47 8.21
C LYS A 49 3.60 -6.34 7.01
N PHE A 50 4.55 -7.26 7.19
CA PHE A 50 4.81 -8.33 6.24
C PHE A 50 4.22 -9.63 6.78
N SER A 51 3.59 -10.40 5.90
CA SER A 51 3.05 -11.71 6.20
C SER A 51 3.49 -12.68 5.12
N SER A 52 3.75 -13.92 5.51
CA SER A 52 3.78 -15.02 4.54
C SER A 52 2.38 -15.22 3.96
N GLY A 53 2.31 -15.57 2.69
CA GLY A 53 1.05 -15.78 1.97
C GLY A 53 1.12 -15.32 0.52
N ARG A 54 0.02 -15.54 -0.21
CA ARG A 54 -0.08 -15.15 -1.61
C ARG A 54 -1.50 -14.71 -1.94
N VAL A 55 -1.62 -13.57 -2.61
CA VAL A 55 -2.86 -13.12 -3.24
C VAL A 55 -2.58 -12.86 -4.71
N LYS A 56 -3.56 -13.15 -5.58
CA LYS A 56 -3.38 -12.97 -7.03
C LYS A 56 -3.31 -11.50 -7.45
N LYS A 57 -3.97 -10.61 -6.70
CA LYS A 57 -4.07 -9.18 -6.98
C LYS A 57 -4.08 -8.38 -5.68
N PRO A 58 -3.66 -7.11 -5.70
CA PRO A 58 -3.83 -6.21 -4.56
C PRO A 58 -5.31 -6.14 -4.14
N ILE A 59 -5.54 -6.11 -2.84
CA ILE A 59 -6.86 -5.99 -2.22
C ILE A 59 -6.90 -4.67 -1.46
N VAL A 60 -8.01 -3.96 -1.55
CA VAL A 60 -8.28 -2.77 -0.74
C VAL A 60 -9.69 -2.83 -0.20
N GLU A 61 -9.83 -2.55 1.08
CA GLU A 61 -11.08 -2.43 1.81
C GLU A 61 -11.11 -1.04 2.42
N VAL A 62 -12.24 -0.34 2.25
CA VAL A 62 -12.45 1.01 2.78
C VAL A 62 -13.71 1.00 3.61
N GLU A 63 -13.59 1.40 4.87
CA GLU A 63 -14.70 1.51 5.82
C GLU A 63 -14.68 2.91 6.44
N GLY A 64 -15.59 3.77 5.98
CA GLY A 64 -15.57 5.20 6.34
C GLY A 64 -14.26 5.87 5.91
N ASN A 65 -13.48 6.33 6.90
CA ASN A 65 -12.18 6.95 6.71
C ASN A 65 -11.01 5.97 6.93
N GLU A 66 -11.28 4.70 7.20
CA GLU A 66 -10.25 3.69 7.38
C GLU A 66 -10.04 2.89 6.09
N LEU A 67 -8.78 2.58 5.80
CA LEU A 67 -8.35 1.85 4.62
C LEU A 67 -7.45 0.71 5.07
N ARG A 68 -7.81 -0.51 4.69
CA ARG A 68 -6.96 -1.69 4.80
C ARG A 68 -6.56 -2.13 3.41
N PHE A 69 -5.28 -2.45 3.22
CA PHE A 69 -4.79 -2.98 1.95
C PHE A 69 -3.90 -4.20 2.13
N ILE A 70 -3.94 -5.09 1.13
CA ILE A 70 -3.05 -6.25 1.01
C ILE A 70 -2.39 -6.16 -0.36
N TYR A 71 -1.07 -6.11 -0.38
CA TYR A 71 -0.27 -5.99 -1.60
C TYR A 71 0.69 -7.17 -1.73
N PRO A 72 0.63 -7.96 -2.82
CA PRO A 72 1.56 -9.07 -3.02
C PRO A 72 2.94 -8.55 -3.41
N ILE A 73 3.96 -8.96 -2.67
CA ILE A 73 5.37 -8.78 -3.04
C ILE A 73 5.83 -10.01 -3.80
N LYS A 74 6.49 -9.79 -4.94
CA LYS A 74 7.13 -10.84 -5.73
C LYS A 74 8.61 -10.98 -5.38
N ASN A 75 9.14 -12.18 -5.54
CA ASN A 75 10.58 -12.42 -5.38
C ASN A 75 11.38 -11.52 -6.34
N GLY A 76 12.41 -10.85 -5.82
CA GLY A 76 13.28 -9.95 -6.59
C GLY A 76 12.72 -8.54 -6.81
N GLU A 77 11.58 -8.17 -6.23
CA GLU A 77 11.15 -6.76 -6.24
C GLU A 77 12.10 -5.89 -5.41
N SER A 78 12.50 -4.74 -5.96
CA SER A 78 13.27 -3.75 -5.21
C SER A 78 12.38 -2.95 -4.26
N LEU A 79 12.98 -2.37 -3.20
CA LEU A 79 12.25 -1.50 -2.27
C LEU A 79 11.59 -0.31 -2.98
N GLU A 80 12.29 0.31 -3.93
CA GLU A 80 11.74 1.37 -4.76
C GLU A 80 10.56 0.88 -5.61
N GLY A 81 10.68 -0.30 -6.22
CA GLY A 81 9.60 -0.90 -7.01
C GLY A 81 8.34 -1.13 -6.19
N VAL A 82 8.50 -1.66 -4.97
CA VAL A 82 7.40 -1.85 -4.02
C VAL A 82 6.79 -0.49 -3.61
N TYR A 83 7.64 0.49 -3.27
CA TYR A 83 7.21 1.83 -2.87
C TYR A 83 6.38 2.53 -3.95
N TYR A 84 6.89 2.64 -5.18
CA TYR A 84 6.19 3.31 -6.27
C TYR A 84 4.92 2.58 -6.70
N SER A 85 4.92 1.25 -6.67
CA SER A 85 3.73 0.46 -6.98
C SER A 85 2.62 0.67 -5.94
N LEU A 86 2.97 0.69 -4.66
CA LEU A 86 2.03 0.98 -3.57
C LEU A 86 1.54 2.43 -3.62
N MET A 87 2.40 3.41 -3.90
CA MET A 87 1.99 4.81 -4.13
C MET A 87 0.95 4.91 -5.25
N GLY A 88 1.22 4.29 -6.40
CA GLY A 88 0.33 4.30 -7.55
C GLY A 88 -1.00 3.58 -7.28
N PHE A 89 -0.97 2.50 -6.49
CA PHE A 89 -2.15 1.78 -6.07
C PHE A 89 -3.01 2.59 -5.09
N LEU A 90 -2.41 3.10 -4.01
CA LEU A 90 -3.11 3.81 -2.95
C LEU A 90 -3.62 5.19 -3.39
N SER A 91 -2.93 5.86 -4.30
CA SER A 91 -3.41 7.14 -4.87
C SER A 91 -4.73 7.01 -5.62
N ARG A 92 -5.17 5.80 -6.01
CA ARG A 92 -6.40 5.56 -6.78
C ARG A 92 -7.57 5.08 -5.92
N VAL A 93 -7.35 4.89 -4.62
CA VAL A 93 -8.37 4.46 -3.64
C VAL A 93 -9.32 5.61 -3.35
#